data_AF-A0A4P9YMS4-F1
#
_entry.id   AF-A0A4P9YMS4-F1
#
_cell.length_a   1.000
_cell.length_b   1.000
_cell.length_c   1.000
_cell.angle_alpha   90.00
_cell.angle_beta   90.00
_cell.angle_gamma   90.00
#
_symmetry.space_group_name_H-M   'P 1'
#
loop_
_entity.id
_entity.type
_entity.pdbx_description
1 polymer ?
#
loop_
_entity_poly.entity_id
_entity_poly.type
_entity_poly.pdbx_seq_one_letter_code
_entity_poly.pdbx_strand_id
1 'polypeptide(L)' 'IRSGCRGGRDQFNWDKVKEDGHRTNYIGNSIKATVGRWQNNKDLSWWMKDKSQRQDIREEEKKAAKLSKTEQ' A
#
# COMPACT_ATOMS: atom_id res chain seq x y z
N ILE A 1 34.05 0.36 -14.01
CA ILE A 1 33.64 0.07 -12.61
C ILE A 1 32.22 -0.50 -12.67
N ARG A 2 32.06 -1.81 -12.49
CA ARG A 2 30.75 -2.48 -12.51
C ARG A 2 30.29 -2.52 -11.04
N SER A 3 29.43 -1.56 -10.66
CA SER A 3 28.94 -1.46 -9.28
C SER A 3 28.10 -2.70 -8.96
N GLY A 4 28.72 -3.66 -8.28
CA GLY A 4 28.12 -4.92 -7.90
C GLY A 4 27.34 -4.77 -6.61
N CYS A 5 26.08 -4.37 -6.70
CA CYS A 5 25.10 -4.67 -5.66
C CYS A 5 24.79 -6.17 -5.72
N ARG A 6 25.61 -6.97 -5.02
CA ARG A 6 25.33 -8.39 -4.75
C ARG A 6 24.03 -8.46 -3.96
N GLY A 7 22.94 -8.89 -4.60
CA GLY A 7 21.67 -9.14 -3.93
C GLY A 7 20.44 -8.48 -4.54
N GLY A 8 20.52 -7.91 -5.75
CA GLY A 8 19.32 -7.46 -6.47
C GLY A 8 18.51 -6.37 -5.77
N ARG A 9 19.07 -5.69 -4.75
CA ARG A 9 18.44 -4.59 -4.02
C ARG A 9 17.96 -3.48 -4.96
N ASP A 10 18.71 -3.20 -6.02
CA ASP A 10 18.36 -2.21 -7.05
C ASP A 10 17.47 -2.79 -8.18
N GLN A 11 17.27 -4.10 -8.21
CA GLN A 11 16.52 -4.80 -9.26
C GLN A 11 15.10 -5.18 -8.82
N PHE A 12 14.83 -5.18 -7.52
CA PHE A 12 13.53 -5.51 -6.95
C PHE A 12 12.60 -4.29 -6.94
N ASN A 13 11.38 -4.48 -7.47
CA ASN A 13 10.32 -3.48 -7.39
C ASN A 13 8.97 -4.17 -7.22
N TRP A 14 8.22 -3.75 -6.20
CA TRP A 14 6.85 -4.22 -5.92
C TRP A 14 5.87 -3.95 -7.05
N ASP A 15 6.06 -2.90 -7.84
CA ASP A 15 5.20 -2.62 -9.00
C ASP A 15 5.38 -3.68 -10.09
N LYS A 16 6.62 -4.15 -10.29
CA LYS A 16 6.86 -5.29 -11.19
C LYS A 16 6.29 -6.59 -10.66
N VAL A 17 6.29 -6.78 -9.33
CA VAL A 17 5.69 -7.97 -8.70
C VAL A 17 4.16 -7.98 -8.84
N LYS A 18 3.49 -6.82 -8.91
CA LYS A 18 2.02 -6.76 -9.13
C LYS A 18 1.61 -7.35 -10.48
N GLU A 19 2.46 -7.15 -11.49
CA GLU A 19 2.23 -7.62 -12.86
C GLU A 19 2.68 -9.08 -13.07
N ASP A 20 3.44 -9.64 -12.12
CA ASP A 20 3.92 -11.03 -12.16
C ASP A 20 2.79 -12.03 -11.90
N GLY A 21 2.71 -13.07 -12.75
CA GLY A 21 1.77 -14.18 -12.59
C GLY A 21 2.03 -15.02 -11.34
N HIS A 22 3.28 -15.05 -10.86
CA HIS A 22 3.70 -15.78 -9.67
C HIS A 22 3.94 -14.88 -8.46
N ARG A 23 3.27 -13.71 -8.40
CA ARG A 23 3.40 -12.76 -7.28
C ARG A 23 3.20 -13.38 -5.88
N THR A 24 2.46 -14.48 -5.79
CA THR A 24 2.24 -15.23 -4.53
C THR A 24 3.51 -15.82 -3.93
N ASN A 25 4.54 -16.02 -4.74
CA ASN A 25 5.82 -16.59 -4.29
C ASN A 25 6.69 -15.53 -3.58
N TYR A 26 6.30 -14.25 -3.62
CA TYR A 26 7.01 -13.17 -2.95
C TYR A 26 6.45 -12.92 -1.55
N ILE A 27 7.34 -12.96 -0.56
CA ILE A 27 6.99 -12.64 0.83
C ILE A 27 6.59 -11.17 0.93
N GLY A 28 5.40 -10.90 1.48
CA GLY A 28 4.86 -9.54 1.60
C GLY A 28 3.95 -9.10 0.44
N ASN A 29 3.72 -9.97 -0.55
CA ASN A 29 2.78 -9.73 -1.66
C ASN A 29 1.37 -9.34 -1.18
N SER A 30 0.91 -9.92 -0.06
CA SER A 30 -0.40 -9.64 0.53
C SER A 30 -0.64 -8.18 0.93
N ILE A 31 0.42 -7.37 1.08
CA ILE A 31 0.33 -5.95 1.44
C ILE A 31 0.87 -5.07 0.32
N LYS A 32 1.98 -5.48 -0.32
CA LYS A 32 2.75 -4.62 -1.23
C LYS A 32 2.42 -4.82 -2.71
N ALA A 33 1.82 -5.95 -3.09
CA ALA A 33 1.41 -6.26 -4.45
C ALA A 33 -0.04 -6.76 -4.51
N THR A 34 -0.93 -6.14 -3.72
CA THR A 34 -2.36 -6.37 -3.82
C THR A 34 -2.90 -5.85 -5.15
N VAL A 35 -3.81 -6.62 -5.73
CA VAL A 35 -4.46 -6.30 -7.00
C VAL A 35 -5.96 -6.54 -6.88
N GLY A 36 -6.73 -5.85 -7.72
CA GLY A 36 -8.18 -5.93 -7.75
C GLY A 36 -8.86 -4.74 -7.07
N ARG A 37 -10.18 -4.63 -7.27
CA ARG A 37 -10.97 -3.46 -6.86
C ARG A 37 -11.15 -3.33 -5.35
N TRP A 38 -10.92 -4.42 -4.60
CA TRP A 38 -11.16 -4.46 -3.15
C TRP A 38 -10.19 -3.60 -2.33
N GLN A 39 -9.01 -3.30 -2.87
CA GLN A 39 -8.00 -2.47 -2.21
C GLN A 39 -8.30 -0.97 -2.28
N ASN A 40 -9.18 -0.53 -3.20
CA ASN A 40 -9.46 0.88 -3.40
C ASN A 40 -10.10 1.48 -2.14
N ASN A 41 -9.61 2.64 -1.71
CA ASN A 41 -10.05 3.35 -0.49
C ASN A 41 -9.93 2.52 0.80
N LYS A 42 -9.02 1.54 0.86
CA LYS A 42 -8.70 0.81 2.10
C LYS A 42 -7.24 1.01 2.47
N ASP A 43 -7.00 1.26 3.75
CA ASP A 43 -5.66 1.25 4.31
C ASP A 43 -5.27 -0.17 4.78
N LEU A 44 -4.37 -0.82 4.04
CA LEU A 44 -3.87 -2.16 4.40
C LEU A 44 -2.88 -2.14 5.57
N SER A 45 -2.32 -0.97 5.92
CA SER A 45 -1.30 -0.81 6.97
C SER A 45 -1.88 -0.24 8.27
N TRP A 46 -3.20 -0.29 8.44
CA TRP A 46 -3.92 0.29 9.59
C TRP A 46 -3.41 -0.17 10.95
N TRP A 47 -2.82 -1.37 11.02
CA TRP A 47 -2.31 -1.98 12.25
C TRP A 47 -0.91 -1.48 12.64
N MET A 48 -0.12 -1.00 11.67
CA MET A 48 1.23 -0.45 11.90
C MET A 48 1.21 0.99 12.42
N LYS A 49 0.07 1.68 12.29
CA LYS A 49 -0.07 3.08 12.68
C LYS A 49 -0.14 3.22 14.20
N ASP A 50 0.56 4.22 14.75
CA ASP A 50 0.45 4.54 16.17
C ASP A 50 -0.99 4.98 16.52
N LYS A 51 -1.39 4.88 17.79
CA LYS A 51 -2.73 5.25 18.25
C LYS A 51 -3.06 6.71 17.97
N SER A 52 -2.07 7.61 18.09
CA SER A 52 -2.20 9.03 17.75
C SER A 52 -2.47 9.23 16.25
N GLN A 53 -1.62 8.67 15.40
CA GLN A 53 -1.75 8.74 13.94
C GLN A 53 -3.06 8.11 13.42
N ARG A 54 -3.57 7.09 14.12
CA ARG A 54 -4.87 6.47 13.80
C ARG A 54 -6.06 7.40 14.04
N GLN A 55 -6.01 8.26 15.05
CA GLN A 55 -7.10 9.22 15.30
C GLN A 55 -7.13 10.30 14.23
N ASP A 56 -5.96 10.88 13.90
CA ASP A 56 -5.85 11.96 12.92
C ASP A 56 -6.36 11.53 11.53
N ILE A 57 -5.92 10.36 11.06
CA ILE A 57 -6.30 9.84 9.74
C ILE A 57 -7.81 9.51 9.70
N ARG A 58 -8.35 8.98 10.80
CA ARG A 58 -9.79 8.68 10.89
C ARG A 58 -10.65 9.95 10.94
N GLU A 59 -10.13 11.04 11.50
CA GLU A 59 -10.81 12.33 11.49
C GLU A 59 -10.78 12.99 10.11
N GLU A 60 -9.65 12.93 9.40
CA GLU A 60 -9.54 13.39 8.01
C GLU A 60 -10.47 12.62 7.08
N GLU A 61 -10.50 11.30 7.16
CA GLU A 61 -11.41 10.45 6.37
C GLU A 61 -12.88 10.81 6.64
N LYS A 62 -13.25 11.07 7.90
CA LYS A 62 -14.60 11.51 8.28
C LYS A 62 -14.93 12.90 7.75
N LYS A 63 -13.97 13.83 7.73
CA LYS A 63 -14.16 15.19 7.18
C LYS A 63 -14.33 15.14 5.67
N ALA A 64 -13.50 14.37 4.97
CA ALA A 64 -13.61 14.17 3.53
C ALA A 64 -14.95 13.52 3.14
N ALA A 65 -15.39 12.50 3.88
CA ALA A 65 -16.68 11.85 3.64
C ALA A 65 -17.89 12.76 3.93
N LYS A 66 -17.77 13.70 4.87
CA LYS A 66 -18.80 14.70 5.12
C LYS A 66 -18.87 15.72 3.99
N LEU A 67 -17.72 16.22 3.52
CA LEU A 67 -17.65 17.19 2.43
C LEU A 67 -18.27 16.62 1.14
N SER A 68 -17.87 15.40 0.75
CA SER A 68 -18.42 14.72 -0.42
C SER A 68 -19.92 14.43 -0.32
N LYS A 69 -20.45 14.33 0.90
CA LYS A 69 -21.88 14.11 1.17
C LYS A 69 -22.68 15.41 1.28
N THR A 70 -22.00 16.53 1.42
CA THR A 70 -22.61 17.88 1.46
C THR A 70 -22.64 18.49 0.06
N GLU A 71 -21.74 18.05 -0.82
CA GLU A 71 -21.69 18.44 -2.24
C GLU A 71 -22.57 17.57 -3.15
N GLN A 72 -23.20 16.52 -2.62
CA GLN A 72 -24.24 15.71 -3.27
C GLN A 72 -25.63 16.16 -2.82
#